data_AF-A0A1F6RRP1-F1
#
_entry.id   AF-A0A1F6RRP1-F1
#
_cell.length_a   1.000
_cell.length_b   1.000
_cell.length_c   1.000
_cell.angle_alpha   90.00
_cell.angle_beta   90.00
_cell.angle_gamma   90.00
#
_symmetry.space_group_name_H-M   'P 1'
#
loop_
_entity.id
_entity.type
_entity.pdbx_description
1 polymer ?
#
loop_
_entity_poly.entity_id
_entity_poly.type
_entity_poly.pdbx_seq_one_letter_code
_entity_poly.pdbx_strand_id
1 'polypeptide(L)'
;MLSSILAVFVAILIGFLIIMLLWPEQKSIISNFLLKFSLAIGLGFGVSSCLFFIWRLFNLDFGKFILVEIFVIVALILLRYKLKKQDYYRELEELSIYNPKAESESFLQKIFSVGFLMIFFMAMILFIQFSIKFPHGERDAFAIWNVHARFLFRGGEHWIDCLTNNIVWFHPDYPLLLPGIIARCWNYIGHEAVMVQILISFFFTFAIVGLLFSFISISKSKVQGGLAAWFLLSLPMFIGFGSSQCADVPLGFFILATIILFSFQDKLDNNNYNLLILAGMMAGLAAWTKNEGLLFLFSIFIARFITVFLAKGWKTCLKQLSWFTIGFLPILLIIIYFKTQLAPPNDIFLYQKLDQIIVKLTDFSRYSITLNAFIESLCFMGGFIAPVLLLIYPLLMGIEINTENKLSIITTSITLFLMLMGYFFIYIITPYDINWHIQSSISRLFIQLCPILTFLYFMLIRTPEEALTKIKKKIKFLKFFITSLTYPILVIHINSLF
;
A
#
# COMPACT_ATOMS: atom_id res chain seq x y z
N MET A 1 21.63 5.41 -17.93
CA MET A 1 21.41 4.97 -16.53
C MET A 1 21.37 6.14 -15.55
N LEU A 2 22.42 6.95 -15.44
CA LEU A 2 22.43 8.10 -14.50
C LEU A 2 21.29 9.09 -14.76
N SER A 3 21.00 9.40 -16.03
CA SER A 3 19.85 10.25 -16.42
C SER A 3 18.51 9.68 -15.96
N SER A 4 18.30 8.36 -16.08
CA SER A 4 17.09 7.68 -15.60
C SER A 4 16.93 7.77 -14.10
N ILE A 5 18.02 7.62 -13.35
CA ILE A 5 18.02 7.76 -11.88
C ILE A 5 17.65 9.19 -11.49
N LEU A 6 18.27 10.19 -12.12
CA LEU A 6 17.98 11.61 -11.84
C LEU A 6 16.52 11.97 -12.15
N ALA A 7 15.97 11.53 -13.29
CA ALA A 7 14.59 11.81 -13.69
C ALA A 7 13.55 11.26 -12.68
N VAL A 8 13.82 10.06 -12.16
CA VAL A 8 13.01 9.41 -11.11
C VAL A 8 13.19 10.14 -9.77
N PHE A 9 14.42 10.53 -9.43
CA PHE A 9 14.74 11.18 -8.16
C PHE A 9 14.06 12.56 -8.00
N VAL A 10 13.88 13.32 -9.08
CA VAL A 10 13.13 14.59 -9.04
C VAL A 10 11.69 14.37 -8.52
N ALA A 11 11.02 13.30 -8.97
CA ALA A 11 9.68 12.97 -8.48
C ALA A 11 9.70 12.57 -6.99
N ILE A 12 10.66 11.73 -6.59
CA ILE A 12 10.83 11.32 -5.18
C ILE A 12 11.08 12.54 -4.28
N LEU A 13 11.88 13.52 -4.75
CA LEU A 13 12.13 14.75 -4.01
C LEU A 13 10.85 15.57 -3.80
N ILE A 14 10.03 15.73 -4.84
CA ILE A 14 8.72 16.41 -4.73
C ILE A 14 7.85 15.70 -3.68
N GLY A 15 7.74 14.37 -3.78
CA GLY A 15 7.00 13.57 -2.80
C GLY A 15 7.53 13.72 -1.38
N PHE A 16 8.85 13.73 -1.21
CA PHE A 16 9.49 13.89 0.09
C PHE A 16 9.22 15.26 0.70
N LEU A 17 9.27 16.33 -0.11
CA LEU A 17 8.94 17.69 0.35
C LEU A 17 7.48 17.81 0.77
N ILE A 18 6.54 17.21 0.04
CA ILE A 18 5.12 17.18 0.42
C ILE A 18 4.91 16.40 1.73
N ILE A 19 5.52 15.21 1.85
CA ILE A 19 5.48 14.44 3.11
C ILE A 19 6.00 15.31 4.24
N MET A 20 7.16 15.94 4.09
CA MET A 20 7.75 16.76 5.14
C MET A 20 6.97 18.03 5.48
N LEU A 21 6.13 18.53 4.58
CA LEU A 21 5.24 19.67 4.81
C LEU A 21 4.01 19.27 5.63
N LEU A 22 3.45 18.10 5.35
CA LEU A 22 2.21 17.62 5.97
C LEU A 22 2.46 16.68 7.16
N TRP A 23 3.66 16.15 7.33
CA TRP A 23 3.98 15.28 8.45
C TRP A 23 3.94 16.08 9.77
N PRO A 24 3.34 15.54 10.85
CA PRO A 24 3.39 16.17 12.17
C PRO A 24 4.83 16.46 12.60
N GLU A 25 5.05 17.57 13.31
CA GLU A 25 6.38 17.94 13.77
C GLU A 25 6.97 16.86 14.70
N GLN A 26 8.28 16.66 14.57
CA GLN A 26 9.04 15.68 15.34
C GLN A 26 10.36 16.32 15.78
N LYS A 27 10.90 15.89 16.93
CA LYS A 27 12.19 16.36 17.48
C LYS A 27 13.35 16.26 16.47
N SER A 28 13.30 15.32 15.53
CA SER A 28 14.32 15.16 14.50
C SER A 28 13.69 14.80 13.16
N ILE A 29 14.27 15.35 12.08
CA ILE A 29 13.91 15.01 10.70
C ILE A 29 14.15 13.52 10.38
N ILE A 30 15.08 12.87 11.11
CA ILE A 30 15.46 11.46 10.93
C ILE A 30 14.42 10.53 11.59
N SER A 31 13.59 11.03 12.49
CA SER A 31 12.53 10.21 13.09
C SER A 31 11.58 9.69 12.02
N ASN A 32 11.29 8.38 12.04
CA ASN A 32 10.47 7.69 11.03
C ASN A 32 10.94 7.92 9.58
N PHE A 33 12.24 8.16 9.34
CA PHE A 33 12.75 8.49 8.00
C PHE A 33 12.38 7.44 6.96
N LEU A 34 12.57 6.15 7.25
CA LEU A 34 12.24 5.08 6.32
C LEU A 34 10.76 5.07 5.93
N LEU A 35 9.86 5.33 6.89
CA LEU A 35 8.42 5.44 6.63
C LEU A 35 8.12 6.63 5.72
N LYS A 36 8.65 7.82 6.06
CA LYS A 36 8.47 9.05 5.27
C LYS A 36 9.03 8.93 3.86
N PHE A 37 10.22 8.35 3.73
CA PHE A 37 10.86 8.10 2.44
C PHE A 37 10.06 7.10 1.59
N SER A 38 9.57 6.02 2.21
CA SER A 38 8.75 5.02 1.51
C SER A 38 7.43 5.63 1.03
N LEU A 39 6.76 6.47 1.83
CA LEU A 39 5.57 7.22 1.42
C LEU A 39 5.89 8.21 0.29
N ALA A 40 7.01 8.92 0.40
CA ALA A 40 7.43 9.93 -0.57
C ALA A 40 7.62 9.38 -1.98
N ILE A 41 8.08 8.14 -2.11
CA ILE A 41 8.28 7.48 -3.41
C ILE A 41 6.98 7.47 -4.23
N GLY A 42 5.92 6.84 -3.70
CA GLY A 42 4.67 6.74 -4.46
C GLY A 42 3.94 8.07 -4.58
N LEU A 43 3.97 8.90 -3.53
CA LEU A 43 3.40 10.25 -3.60
C LEU A 43 4.05 11.08 -4.72
N GLY A 44 5.38 11.04 -4.78
CA GLY A 44 6.18 11.73 -5.78
C GLY A 44 5.85 11.28 -7.20
N PHE A 45 5.81 9.97 -7.45
CA PHE A 45 5.45 9.42 -8.75
C PHE A 45 4.02 9.78 -9.16
N GLY A 46 3.07 9.68 -8.23
CA GLY A 46 1.68 10.01 -8.49
C GLY A 46 1.46 11.49 -8.79
N VAL A 47 1.98 12.38 -7.94
CA VAL A 47 1.86 13.84 -8.14
C VAL A 47 2.55 14.26 -9.44
N SER A 48 3.75 13.74 -9.71
CA SER A 48 4.47 14.06 -10.95
C SER A 48 3.73 13.56 -12.19
N SER A 49 3.05 12.42 -12.10
CA SER A 49 2.19 11.92 -13.18
C SER A 49 0.96 12.81 -13.39
N CYS A 50 0.29 13.23 -12.32
CA CYS A 50 -0.82 14.19 -12.39
C CYS A 50 -0.39 15.53 -13.02
N LEU A 51 0.74 16.09 -12.58
CA LEU A 51 1.30 17.33 -13.13
C LEU A 51 1.65 17.18 -14.61
N PHE A 52 2.30 16.07 -14.99
CA PHE A 52 2.63 15.79 -16.38
C PHE A 52 1.37 15.61 -17.25
N PHE A 53 0.36 14.90 -16.76
CA PHE A 53 -0.91 14.76 -17.47
C PHE A 53 -1.57 16.13 -17.71
N ILE A 54 -1.67 16.97 -16.69
CA ILE A 54 -2.20 18.35 -16.82
C ILE A 54 -1.37 19.13 -17.84
N TRP A 55 -0.04 19.03 -17.80
CA TRP A 55 0.84 19.69 -18.77
C TRP A 55 0.55 19.25 -20.21
N ARG A 56 0.32 17.95 -20.43
CA ARG A 56 0.00 17.38 -21.75
C ARG A 56 -1.34 17.87 -22.30
N LEU A 57 -2.30 18.27 -21.46
CA LEU A 57 -3.56 18.87 -21.91
C LEU A 57 -3.36 20.22 -22.63
N PHE A 58 -2.30 20.97 -22.28
CA PHE A 58 -2.03 22.28 -22.87
C PHE A 58 -1.13 22.23 -24.11
N ASN A 59 -0.64 21.04 -24.50
CA ASN A 59 0.28 20.83 -25.62
C ASN A 59 1.49 21.80 -25.64
N LEU A 60 2.02 22.12 -24.46
CA LEU A 60 3.14 23.05 -24.30
C LEU A 60 4.48 22.33 -24.39
N ASP A 61 5.51 23.06 -24.83
CA ASP A 61 6.89 22.60 -24.89
C ASP A 61 7.39 22.03 -23.55
N PHE A 62 8.00 20.83 -23.58
CA PHE A 62 8.44 20.15 -22.37
C PHE A 62 9.56 20.90 -21.63
N GLY A 63 10.38 21.72 -22.30
CA GLY A 63 11.41 22.53 -21.64
C GLY A 63 10.83 23.44 -20.57
N LYS A 64 9.61 23.97 -20.79
CA LYS A 64 8.91 24.80 -19.80
C LYS A 64 8.33 23.98 -18.64
N PHE A 65 8.06 22.69 -18.81
CA PHE A 65 7.62 21.81 -17.72
C PHE A 65 8.68 21.69 -16.62
N ILE A 66 9.96 21.68 -17.00
CA ILE A 66 11.08 21.64 -16.03
C ILE A 66 11.02 22.85 -15.10
N LEU A 67 10.70 24.04 -15.62
CA LEU A 67 10.55 25.25 -14.83
C LEU A 67 9.38 25.15 -13.85
N VAL A 68 8.28 24.50 -14.25
CA VAL A 68 7.14 24.23 -13.36
C VAL A 68 7.56 23.33 -12.21
N GLU A 69 8.31 22.25 -12.46
CA GLU A 69 8.77 21.36 -11.38
C GLU A 69 9.76 22.05 -10.44
N ILE A 70 10.68 22.86 -10.97
CA ILE A 70 11.59 23.69 -10.15
C ILE A 70 10.76 24.65 -9.29
N PHE A 71 9.77 25.32 -9.86
CA PHE A 71 8.89 26.21 -9.12
C PHE A 71 8.14 25.47 -8.01
N VAL A 72 7.59 24.29 -8.28
CA VAL A 72 6.92 23.45 -7.27
C VAL A 72 7.88 23.09 -6.13
N ILE A 73 9.10 22.65 -6.44
CA ILE A 73 10.13 22.31 -5.45
C ILE A 73 10.47 23.52 -4.57
N VAL A 74 10.74 24.67 -5.19
CA VAL A 74 11.07 25.92 -4.48
C VAL A 74 9.89 26.37 -3.62
N ALA A 75 8.66 26.34 -4.15
CA ALA A 75 7.46 26.70 -3.41
C ALA A 75 7.27 25.80 -2.17
N LEU A 76 7.45 24.49 -2.30
CA LEU A 76 7.35 23.56 -1.18
C LEU A 76 8.42 23.83 -0.11
N ILE A 77 9.66 24.14 -0.52
CA ILE A 77 10.74 24.50 0.41
C ILE A 77 10.40 25.79 1.16
N LEU A 78 9.94 26.83 0.46
CA LEU A 78 9.58 28.12 1.05
C LEU A 78 8.37 28.01 1.99
N LEU A 79 7.34 27.26 1.59
CA LEU A 79 6.18 26.99 2.44
C LEU A 79 6.58 26.28 3.72
N ARG A 80 7.43 25.25 3.61
CA ARG A 80 7.93 24.53 4.79
C ARG A 80 8.76 25.43 5.71
N TYR A 81 9.62 26.29 5.14
CA TYR A 81 10.40 27.25 5.92
C TYR A 81 9.50 28.23 6.68
N LYS A 82 8.44 28.73 6.04
CA LYS A 82 7.46 29.65 6.64
C LYS A 82 6.68 28.99 7.79
N LEU A 83 6.18 27.77 7.60
CA LEU A 83 5.43 27.04 8.63
C LEU A 83 6.31 26.73 9.84
N LYS A 84 7.54 26.24 9.62
CA LYS A 84 8.49 25.96 10.71
C LYS A 84 8.81 27.20 11.56
N LYS A 85 8.90 28.38 10.93
CA LYS A 85 9.12 29.64 11.65
C LYS A 85 7.91 30.04 12.51
N GLN A 86 6.71 29.66 12.10
CA GLN A 86 5.47 29.93 12.82
C GLN A 86 5.27 28.97 14.00
N ASP A 87 5.69 27.71 13.84
CA ASP A 87 5.60 26.66 14.88
C ASP A 87 6.77 26.72 15.89
N TYR A 88 7.92 27.31 15.55
CA TYR A 88 9.00 27.61 16.50
C TYR A 88 8.56 28.49 17.69
N TYR A 89 7.52 29.31 17.53
CA TYR A 89 6.92 30.09 18.62
C TYR A 89 5.84 29.32 19.41
N ARG A 90 5.58 28.05 19.08
CA ARG A 90 4.67 27.12 19.75
C ARG A 90 5.42 25.84 20.17
N GLU A 91 6.54 25.98 20.87
CA GLU A 91 7.19 24.83 21.49
C GLU A 91 6.56 24.55 22.86
N LEU A 92 5.91 23.38 22.96
CA LEU A 92 6.14 22.33 23.96
C LEU A 92 4.91 21.42 24.02
N GLU A 93 4.88 20.37 23.20
CA GLU A 93 4.47 19.06 23.71
C GLU A 93 4.89 17.91 22.79
N GLU A 94 5.36 16.85 23.43
CA GLU A 94 6.15 15.77 22.84
C GLU A 94 5.28 14.69 22.18
N LEU A 95 5.55 14.38 20.92
CA LEU A 95 5.26 13.07 20.35
C LEU A 95 6.57 12.36 20.05
N SER A 96 7.28 11.96 21.11
CA SER A 96 8.18 10.82 21.01
C SER A 96 7.31 9.56 21.04
N ILE A 97 6.81 9.16 19.87
CA ILE A 97 6.26 7.82 19.70
C ILE A 97 7.37 6.86 20.07
N TYR A 98 7.18 6.18 21.20
CA TYR A 98 7.99 5.13 21.80
C TYR A 98 9.32 4.86 21.08
N ASN A 99 10.38 5.53 21.53
CA ASN A 99 11.72 5.07 21.25
C ASN A 99 11.96 3.98 22.31
N PRO A 100 11.85 2.67 22.01
CA PRO A 100 12.32 1.68 22.96
C PRO A 100 13.75 2.08 23.28
N LYS A 101 14.05 2.28 24.57
CA LYS A 101 15.44 2.42 25.02
C LYS A 101 16.23 1.36 24.27
N ALA A 102 17.39 1.75 23.73
CA ALA A 102 18.31 0.83 23.07
C ALA A 102 18.75 -0.22 24.11
N GLU A 103 17.90 -1.20 24.38
CA GLU A 103 18.27 -2.44 25.01
C GLU A 103 19.31 -3.08 24.10
N SER A 104 20.38 -3.59 24.70
CA SER A 104 21.41 -4.28 23.95
C SER A 104 20.76 -5.35 23.09
N GLU A 105 20.99 -5.29 21.78
CA GLU A 105 20.36 -6.24 20.86
C GLU A 105 20.70 -7.66 21.30
N SER A 106 19.66 -8.43 21.63
CA SER A 106 19.85 -9.83 21.97
C SER A 106 20.47 -10.56 20.77
N PHE A 107 21.25 -11.61 21.04
CA PHE A 107 21.86 -12.43 19.98
C PHE A 107 20.84 -12.89 18.92
N LEU A 108 19.59 -13.18 19.34
CA LEU A 108 18.48 -13.53 18.47
C LEU A 108 18.07 -12.40 17.52
N GLN A 109 18.04 -11.14 18.00
CA GLN A 109 17.73 -9.98 17.16
C GLN A 109 18.80 -9.74 16.09
N LYS A 110 20.07 -10.03 16.39
CA LYS A 110 21.17 -9.95 15.41
C LYS A 110 21.04 -11.02 14.33
N ILE A 111 20.81 -12.28 14.73
CA ILE A 111 20.54 -13.37 13.77
C ILE A 111 19.36 -13.02 12.87
N PHE A 112 18.27 -12.51 13.47
CA PHE A 112 17.08 -12.12 12.73
C PHE A 112 17.36 -10.99 11.73
N SER A 113 18.15 -9.99 12.12
CA SER A 113 18.55 -8.88 11.25
C SER A 113 19.42 -9.36 10.09
N VAL A 114 20.37 -10.28 10.35
CA VAL A 114 21.18 -10.90 9.29
C VAL A 114 20.29 -11.70 8.33
N GLY A 115 19.38 -12.52 8.84
CA GLY A 115 18.43 -13.28 8.01
C GLY A 115 17.56 -12.37 7.15
N PHE A 116 17.01 -11.29 7.73
CA PHE A 116 16.25 -10.29 6.99
C PHE A 116 17.07 -9.67 5.86
N LEU A 117 18.32 -9.26 6.12
CA LEU A 117 19.21 -8.71 5.09
C LEU A 117 19.48 -9.73 3.98
N MET A 118 19.75 -10.99 4.32
CA MET A 118 19.98 -12.05 3.32
C MET A 118 18.78 -12.21 2.38
N ILE A 119 17.56 -12.25 2.92
CA ILE A 119 16.33 -12.37 2.12
C ILE A 119 16.04 -11.12 1.32
N PHE A 120 16.31 -9.93 1.88
CA PHE A 120 16.20 -8.68 1.15
C PHE A 120 17.15 -8.66 -0.06
N PHE A 121 18.41 -9.04 0.11
CA PHE A 121 19.37 -9.15 -0.99
C PHE A 121 18.97 -10.23 -2.00
N MET A 122 18.49 -11.39 -1.54
CA MET A 122 18.00 -12.45 -2.43
C MET A 122 16.82 -11.98 -3.26
N ALA A 123 15.86 -11.27 -2.66
CA ALA A 123 14.73 -10.67 -3.35
C ALA A 123 15.17 -9.61 -4.37
N MET A 124 16.18 -8.78 -4.05
CA MET A 124 16.77 -7.85 -5.01
C MET A 124 17.41 -8.58 -6.19
N ILE A 125 18.16 -9.65 -5.94
CA ILE A 125 18.77 -10.46 -7.00
C ILE A 125 17.69 -11.06 -7.89
N LEU A 126 16.65 -11.65 -7.31
CA LEU A 126 15.51 -12.20 -8.06
C LEU A 126 14.81 -11.13 -8.90
N PHE A 127 14.54 -9.96 -8.32
CA PHE A 127 13.95 -8.82 -9.03
C PHE A 127 14.81 -8.42 -10.24
N ILE A 128 16.13 -8.32 -10.06
CA ILE A 128 17.07 -7.96 -11.12
C ILE A 128 17.09 -9.04 -12.22
N GLN A 129 17.13 -10.33 -11.84
CA GLN A 129 17.09 -11.44 -12.79
C GLN A 129 15.82 -11.42 -13.63
N PHE A 130 14.65 -11.22 -13.02
CA PHE A 130 13.40 -11.06 -13.74
C PHE A 130 13.41 -9.84 -14.67
N SER A 131 13.92 -8.71 -14.20
CA SER A 131 14.01 -7.48 -15.00
C SER A 131 14.96 -7.63 -16.20
N ILE A 132 16.04 -8.41 -16.08
CA ILE A 132 16.94 -8.73 -17.19
C ILE A 132 16.25 -9.67 -18.19
N LYS A 133 15.51 -10.66 -17.69
CA LYS A 133 14.78 -11.63 -18.53
C LYS A 133 13.60 -10.97 -19.29
N PHE A 134 12.92 -10.04 -18.65
CA PHE A 134 11.76 -9.32 -19.18
C PHE A 134 11.97 -7.81 -19.07
N PRO A 135 12.85 -7.23 -19.91
CA PRO A 135 13.21 -5.80 -19.83
C PRO A 135 12.01 -4.88 -20.03
N HIS A 136 11.00 -5.30 -20.79
CA HIS A 136 9.78 -4.53 -21.03
C HIS A 136 8.60 -4.96 -20.12
N GLY A 137 8.88 -5.74 -19.08
CA GLY A 137 7.88 -6.32 -18.19
C GLY A 137 7.13 -7.49 -18.82
N GLU A 138 6.05 -7.92 -18.16
CA GLU A 138 5.17 -8.96 -18.66
C GLU A 138 4.16 -8.45 -19.71
N ARG A 139 3.25 -9.32 -20.15
CA ARG A 139 2.28 -9.03 -21.22
C ARG A 139 1.54 -7.71 -21.01
N ASP A 140 1.01 -7.47 -19.81
CA ASP A 140 0.25 -6.26 -19.48
C ASP A 140 1.12 -5.00 -19.41
N ALA A 141 2.36 -5.12 -18.92
CA ALA A 141 3.32 -4.02 -18.98
C ALA A 141 3.57 -3.59 -20.41
N PHE A 142 3.81 -4.53 -21.30
CA PHE A 142 3.98 -4.22 -22.71
C PHE A 142 2.70 -3.70 -23.36
N ALA A 143 1.57 -4.40 -23.19
CA ALA A 143 0.34 -4.16 -23.92
C ALA A 143 -0.47 -2.96 -23.40
N ILE A 144 -0.37 -2.60 -22.12
CA ILE A 144 -1.18 -1.53 -21.54
C ILE A 144 -0.25 -0.36 -21.18
N TRP A 145 0.63 -0.58 -20.22
CA TRP A 145 1.32 0.51 -19.53
C TRP A 145 2.37 1.19 -20.41
N ASN A 146 3.19 0.39 -21.09
CA ASN A 146 4.24 0.89 -21.97
C ASN A 146 3.66 1.48 -23.27
N VAL A 147 2.57 0.95 -23.80
CA VAL A 147 1.91 1.52 -24.99
C VAL A 147 1.37 2.91 -24.68
N HIS A 148 0.60 3.08 -23.61
CA HIS A 148 0.12 4.40 -23.20
C HIS A 148 1.28 5.39 -22.94
N ALA A 149 2.37 4.94 -22.31
CA ALA A 149 3.55 5.78 -22.10
C ALA A 149 4.17 6.25 -23.42
N ARG A 150 4.20 5.38 -24.44
CA ARG A 150 4.72 5.72 -25.78
C ARG A 150 3.84 6.73 -26.50
N PHE A 151 2.52 6.63 -26.41
CA PHE A 151 1.63 7.64 -26.97
C PHE A 151 1.81 8.98 -26.27
N LEU A 152 1.93 9.00 -24.94
CA LEU A 152 2.21 10.22 -24.17
C LEU A 152 3.56 10.86 -24.53
N PHE A 153 4.57 10.06 -24.89
CA PHE A 153 5.91 10.52 -25.21
C PHE A 153 6.09 10.89 -26.69
N ARG A 154 5.71 10.00 -27.62
CA ARG A 154 5.92 10.15 -29.07
C ARG A 154 4.74 10.79 -29.79
N GLY A 155 3.53 10.71 -29.23
CA GLY A 155 2.30 10.99 -29.95
C GLY A 155 2.12 12.46 -30.35
N GLY A 156 2.92 13.40 -29.83
CA GLY A 156 2.77 14.82 -30.16
C GLY A 156 1.35 15.30 -29.87
N GLU A 157 0.67 15.88 -30.85
CA GLU A 157 -0.74 16.31 -30.72
C GLU A 157 -1.71 15.11 -30.65
N HIS A 158 -1.30 13.96 -31.17
CA HIS A 158 -2.07 12.71 -31.29
C HIS A 158 -1.87 11.75 -30.10
N TRP A 159 -1.41 12.25 -28.95
CA TRP A 159 -1.16 11.39 -27.79
C TRP A 159 -2.44 10.74 -27.23
N ILE A 160 -3.62 11.27 -27.55
CA ILE A 160 -4.93 10.77 -27.13
C ILE A 160 -5.40 9.60 -28.01
N ASP A 161 -4.77 9.33 -29.15
CA ASP A 161 -5.21 8.29 -30.10
C ASP A 161 -5.16 6.87 -29.50
N CYS A 162 -4.47 6.67 -28.37
CA CYS A 162 -4.51 5.42 -27.60
C CYS A 162 -5.76 5.26 -26.72
N LEU A 163 -6.58 6.29 -26.56
CA LEU A 163 -7.75 6.32 -25.69
C LEU A 163 -9.04 6.11 -26.50
N THR A 164 -9.10 4.99 -27.25
CA THR A 164 -10.22 4.69 -28.15
C THR A 164 -10.73 3.25 -28.04
N ASN A 165 -12.03 3.07 -28.28
CA ASN A 165 -12.70 1.77 -28.31
C ASN A 165 -12.24 0.85 -29.45
N ASN A 166 -11.45 1.33 -30.41
CA ASN A 166 -10.92 0.47 -31.46
C ASN A 166 -9.81 -0.46 -30.95
N ILE A 167 -9.26 -0.19 -29.77
CA ILE A 167 -8.14 -0.93 -29.17
C ILE A 167 -8.47 -1.32 -27.71
N VAL A 168 -9.68 -1.83 -27.46
CA VAL A 168 -10.16 -2.19 -26.11
C VAL A 168 -9.19 -3.08 -25.32
N TRP A 169 -8.50 -3.99 -26.00
CA TRP A 169 -7.50 -4.90 -25.39
C TRP A 169 -6.30 -4.19 -24.75
N PHE A 170 -6.09 -2.91 -25.03
CA PHE A 170 -5.06 -2.07 -24.43
C PHE A 170 -5.55 -1.36 -23.16
N HIS A 171 -6.81 -1.57 -22.76
CA HIS A 171 -7.47 -0.90 -21.63
C HIS A 171 -7.38 0.64 -21.73
N PRO A 172 -7.90 1.25 -22.80
CA PRO A 172 -7.84 2.69 -23.05
C PRO A 172 -8.52 3.52 -21.96
N ASP A 173 -9.38 2.91 -21.14
CA ASP A 173 -10.04 3.59 -20.04
C ASP A 173 -9.20 3.62 -18.76
N TYR A 174 -8.06 2.93 -18.70
CA TYR A 174 -7.24 2.90 -17.51
C TYR A 174 -6.59 4.26 -17.20
N PRO A 175 -6.63 4.69 -15.94
CA PRO A 175 -5.94 5.88 -15.47
C PRO A 175 -4.43 5.91 -15.79
N LEU A 176 -3.86 7.11 -15.95
CA LEU A 176 -2.52 7.29 -16.52
C LEU A 176 -1.40 7.49 -15.49
N LEU A 177 -1.55 7.07 -14.22
CA LEU A 177 -0.47 7.25 -13.23
C LEU A 177 0.85 6.66 -13.71
N LEU A 178 0.87 5.36 -14.01
CA LEU A 178 2.09 4.63 -14.40
C LEU A 178 2.60 5.08 -15.78
N PRO A 179 1.75 5.18 -16.85
CA PRO A 179 2.17 5.71 -18.14
C PRO A 179 2.73 7.14 -18.06
N GLY A 180 2.09 8.01 -17.28
CA GLY A 180 2.45 9.42 -17.13
C GLY A 180 3.81 9.61 -16.48
N ILE A 181 4.12 8.88 -15.40
CA ILE A 181 5.46 8.97 -14.77
C ILE A 181 6.57 8.41 -15.68
N ILE A 182 6.27 7.37 -16.47
CA ILE A 182 7.23 6.80 -17.43
C ILE A 182 7.50 7.81 -18.55
N ALA A 183 6.45 8.33 -19.19
CA ALA A 183 6.55 9.28 -20.28
C ALA A 183 7.22 10.60 -19.85
N ARG A 184 6.92 11.09 -18.64
CA ARG A 184 7.63 12.23 -18.03
C ARG A 184 9.14 11.99 -17.96
N CYS A 185 9.55 10.83 -17.45
CA CYS A 185 10.96 10.48 -17.35
C CYS A 185 11.63 10.32 -18.72
N TRP A 186 10.93 9.77 -19.72
CA TRP A 186 11.44 9.69 -21.09
C TRP A 186 11.60 11.07 -21.73
N ASN A 187 10.69 12.01 -21.47
CA ASN A 187 10.84 13.40 -21.92
C ASN A 187 12.08 14.08 -21.31
N TYR A 188 12.39 13.82 -20.03
CA TYR A 188 13.64 14.28 -19.42
C TYR A 188 14.90 13.72 -20.08
N ILE A 189 14.83 12.46 -20.52
CA ILE A 189 15.97 11.72 -21.08
C ILE A 189 16.12 11.95 -22.59
N GLY A 190 15.04 12.30 -23.28
CA GLY A 190 14.95 12.46 -24.74
C GLY A 190 14.77 11.15 -25.51
N HIS A 191 14.67 9.99 -24.85
CA HIS A 191 14.42 8.69 -25.49
C HIS A 191 13.79 7.68 -24.54
N GLU A 192 13.29 6.56 -25.09
CA GLU A 192 12.73 5.45 -24.32
C GLU A 192 13.81 4.64 -23.62
N ALA A 193 14.07 4.99 -22.36
CA ALA A 193 14.98 4.24 -21.51
C ALA A 193 14.22 3.16 -20.73
N VAL A 194 14.49 1.89 -21.02
CA VAL A 194 13.97 0.70 -20.31
C VAL A 194 14.19 0.77 -18.79
N MET A 195 15.32 1.37 -18.38
CA MET A 195 15.68 1.52 -16.98
C MET A 195 14.64 2.32 -16.17
N VAL A 196 13.87 3.21 -16.81
CA VAL A 196 12.85 4.03 -16.12
C VAL A 196 11.77 3.14 -15.53
N GLN A 197 11.20 2.21 -16.30
CA GLN A 197 10.14 1.33 -15.82
C GLN A 197 10.64 0.35 -14.77
N ILE A 198 11.86 -0.18 -14.94
CA ILE A 198 12.51 -1.04 -13.95
C ILE A 198 12.69 -0.29 -12.62
N LEU A 199 13.18 0.95 -12.65
CA LEU A 199 13.37 1.78 -11.45
C LEU A 199 12.03 2.09 -10.76
N ILE A 200 11.00 2.49 -11.52
CA ILE A 200 9.68 2.79 -10.94
C ILE A 200 9.09 1.55 -10.25
N SER A 201 9.17 0.38 -10.91
CA SER A 201 8.68 -0.89 -10.38
C SER A 201 9.48 -1.35 -9.15
N PHE A 202 10.80 -1.17 -9.19
CA PHE A 202 11.69 -1.41 -8.05
C PHE A 202 11.30 -0.56 -6.86
N PHE A 203 11.16 0.75 -7.07
CA PHE A 203 10.83 1.69 -6.01
C PHE A 203 9.46 1.40 -5.39
N PHE A 204 8.41 1.11 -6.17
CA PHE A 204 7.12 0.70 -5.59
C PHE A 204 7.23 -0.61 -4.80
N THR A 205 7.88 -1.63 -5.35
CA THR A 205 8.01 -2.96 -4.73
C THR A 205 8.69 -2.86 -3.36
N PHE A 206 9.86 -2.22 -3.31
CA PHE A 206 10.64 -2.12 -2.07
C PHE A 206 10.11 -1.03 -1.12
N ALA A 207 9.40 -0.02 -1.62
CA ALA A 207 8.71 0.93 -0.75
C ALA A 207 7.54 0.28 0.00
N ILE A 208 6.82 -0.70 -0.57
CA ILE A 208 5.83 -1.50 0.18
C ILE A 208 6.49 -2.19 1.37
N VAL A 209 7.63 -2.85 1.13
CA VAL A 209 8.41 -3.53 2.18
C VAL A 209 8.85 -2.54 3.25
N GLY A 210 9.34 -1.36 2.84
CA GLY A 210 9.73 -0.26 3.73
C GLY A 210 8.57 0.28 4.57
N LEU A 211 7.39 0.48 3.97
CA LEU A 211 6.16 0.89 4.65
C LEU A 211 5.74 -0.13 5.71
N LEU A 212 5.66 -1.40 5.31
CA LEU A 212 5.22 -2.49 6.18
C LEU A 212 6.18 -2.68 7.37
N PHE A 213 7.49 -2.77 7.08
CA PHE A 213 8.53 -2.89 8.10
C PHE A 213 8.47 -1.72 9.09
N SER A 214 8.51 -0.49 8.58
CA SER A 214 8.62 0.70 9.43
C SER A 214 7.38 0.91 10.28
N PHE A 215 6.18 0.83 9.70
CA PHE A 215 4.96 1.06 10.45
C PHE A 215 4.70 0.00 11.52
N ILE A 216 4.87 -1.29 11.21
CA ILE A 216 4.66 -2.37 12.18
C ILE A 216 5.73 -2.30 13.26
N SER A 217 6.97 -1.95 12.91
CA SER A 217 8.03 -1.74 13.90
C SER A 217 7.69 -0.65 14.92
N ILE A 218 7.10 0.45 14.44
CA ILE A 218 6.64 1.57 15.29
C ILE A 218 5.42 1.16 16.12
N SER A 219 4.51 0.39 15.54
CA SER A 219 3.19 0.09 16.13
C SER A 219 3.16 -1.13 17.04
N LYS A 220 4.13 -2.04 16.91
CA LYS A 220 4.18 -3.34 17.59
C LYS A 220 5.60 -3.58 18.14
N SER A 221 6.52 -4.08 17.31
CA SER A 221 7.92 -4.28 17.65
C SER A 221 8.78 -4.40 16.39
N LYS A 222 10.08 -4.10 16.48
CA LYS A 222 11.03 -4.25 15.36
C LYS A 222 11.03 -5.68 14.78
N VAL A 223 10.92 -6.69 15.65
CA VAL A 223 10.85 -8.09 15.23
C VAL A 223 9.57 -8.36 14.44
N GLN A 224 8.42 -7.88 14.93
CA GLN A 224 7.14 -8.02 14.21
C GLN A 224 7.18 -7.34 12.84
N GLY A 225 7.77 -6.14 12.75
CA GLY A 225 7.92 -5.43 11.48
C GLY A 225 8.85 -6.16 10.52
N GLY A 226 9.96 -6.70 11.01
CA GLY A 226 10.87 -7.51 10.21
C GLY A 226 10.25 -8.82 9.76
N LEU A 227 9.44 -9.49 10.58
CA LEU A 227 8.69 -10.70 10.20
C LEU A 227 7.68 -10.41 9.08
N ALA A 228 6.97 -9.28 9.18
CA ALA A 228 6.01 -8.88 8.16
C ALA A 228 6.69 -8.61 6.80
N ALA A 229 7.81 -7.88 6.83
CA ALA A 229 8.58 -7.58 5.63
C ALA A 229 9.26 -8.84 5.05
N TRP A 230 9.82 -9.70 5.91
CA TRP A 230 10.37 -10.99 5.53
C TRP A 230 9.30 -11.85 4.84
N PHE A 231 8.12 -12.01 5.45
CA PHE A 231 7.02 -12.79 4.89
C PHE A 231 6.73 -12.34 3.45
N LEU A 232 6.55 -11.03 3.23
CA LEU A 232 6.26 -10.49 1.90
C LEU A 232 7.39 -10.74 0.89
N LEU A 233 8.66 -10.53 1.29
CA LEU A 233 9.84 -10.79 0.46
C LEU A 233 10.03 -12.29 0.13
N SER A 234 9.50 -13.17 0.98
CA SER A 234 9.56 -14.62 0.78
C SER A 234 8.48 -15.16 -0.13
N LEU A 235 7.54 -14.32 -0.59
CA LEU A 235 6.54 -14.72 -1.57
C LEU A 235 7.12 -14.54 -2.98
N PRO A 236 7.43 -15.61 -3.73
CA PRO A 236 8.02 -15.48 -5.06
C PRO A 236 7.11 -14.71 -6.03
N MET A 237 5.79 -14.88 -5.88
CA MET A 237 4.81 -14.12 -6.67
C MET A 237 4.89 -12.62 -6.42
N PHE A 238 5.17 -12.16 -5.19
CA PHE A 238 5.30 -10.73 -4.91
C PHE A 238 6.48 -10.10 -5.65
N ILE A 239 7.63 -10.77 -5.67
CA ILE A 239 8.80 -10.30 -6.43
C ILE A 239 8.60 -10.43 -7.94
N GLY A 240 7.95 -11.51 -8.40
CA GLY A 240 7.57 -11.68 -9.80
C GLY A 240 6.66 -10.56 -10.31
N PHE A 241 5.54 -10.30 -9.61
CA PHE A 241 4.66 -9.17 -9.94
C PHE A 241 5.33 -7.82 -9.72
N GLY A 242 6.19 -7.67 -8.71
CA GLY A 242 6.97 -6.45 -8.49
C GLY A 242 7.89 -6.10 -9.66
N SER A 243 8.48 -7.10 -10.30
CA SER A 243 9.34 -6.94 -11.47
C SER A 243 8.59 -6.95 -12.81
N SER A 244 7.29 -7.28 -12.80
CA SER A 244 6.45 -7.37 -14.00
C SER A 244 6.20 -6.04 -14.71
N GLN A 245 6.47 -4.91 -14.04
CA GLN A 245 6.16 -3.54 -14.52
C GLN A 245 4.67 -3.25 -14.72
N CYS A 246 3.79 -4.05 -14.09
CA CYS A 246 2.35 -3.83 -14.09
C CYS A 246 1.90 -2.89 -12.95
N ALA A 247 0.71 -2.31 -13.09
CA ALA A 247 0.16 -1.37 -12.10
C ALA A 247 -0.38 -2.02 -10.81
N ASP A 248 -0.44 -3.35 -10.73
CA ASP A 248 -1.00 -4.07 -9.58
C ASP A 248 -0.20 -3.82 -8.29
N VAL A 249 1.14 -3.79 -8.37
CA VAL A 249 2.02 -3.48 -7.22
C VAL A 249 1.95 -1.99 -6.84
N PRO A 250 2.04 -1.02 -7.78
CA PRO A 250 1.74 0.39 -7.48
C PRO A 250 0.37 0.60 -6.80
N LEU A 251 -0.68 -0.08 -7.24
CA LEU A 251 -2.00 0.00 -6.59
C LEU A 251 -1.93 -0.54 -5.16
N GLY A 252 -1.35 -1.72 -4.95
CA GLY A 252 -1.15 -2.28 -3.60
C GLY A 252 -0.34 -1.37 -2.67
N PHE A 253 0.64 -0.64 -3.20
CA PHE A 253 1.38 0.39 -2.46
C PHE A 253 0.45 1.50 -1.95
N PHE A 254 -0.36 2.11 -2.82
CA PHE A 254 -1.22 3.22 -2.43
C PHE A 254 -2.32 2.80 -1.47
N ILE A 255 -2.85 1.58 -1.62
CA ILE A 255 -3.79 0.97 -0.68
C ILE A 255 -3.14 0.85 0.71
N LEU A 256 -1.94 0.25 0.81
CA LEU A 256 -1.22 0.10 2.08
C LEU A 256 -0.86 1.46 2.70
N ALA A 257 -0.35 2.40 1.90
CA ALA A 257 0.01 3.74 2.36
C ALA A 257 -1.18 4.47 2.98
N THR A 258 -2.35 4.39 2.35
CA THR A 258 -3.61 4.98 2.85
C THR A 258 -3.98 4.41 4.21
N ILE A 259 -3.98 3.08 4.36
CA ILE A 259 -4.29 2.41 5.62
C ILE A 259 -3.29 2.78 6.72
N ILE A 260 -1.99 2.78 6.40
CA ILE A 260 -0.93 3.17 7.34
C ILE A 260 -1.14 4.60 7.84
N LEU A 261 -1.47 5.55 6.96
CA LEU A 261 -1.69 6.94 7.34
C LEU A 261 -2.92 7.11 8.25
N PHE A 262 -4.03 6.40 7.97
CA PHE A 262 -5.17 6.35 8.88
C PHE A 262 -4.79 5.76 10.24
N SER A 263 -4.03 4.67 10.22
CA SER A 263 -3.59 3.98 11.44
C SER A 263 -2.67 4.86 12.29
N PHE A 264 -1.83 5.68 11.64
CA PHE A 264 -0.98 6.66 12.32
C PHE A 264 -1.83 7.82 12.87
N GLN A 265 -2.78 8.34 12.09
CA GLN A 265 -3.71 9.39 12.53
C GLN A 265 -4.56 8.96 13.73
N ASP A 266 -4.98 7.70 13.79
CA ASP A 266 -5.80 7.17 14.88
C ASP A 266 -5.08 7.16 16.23
N LYS A 267 -3.75 7.19 16.21
CA LYS A 267 -2.88 7.30 17.39
C LYS A 267 -2.54 8.74 17.76
N LEU A 268 -2.92 9.71 16.93
CA LEU A 268 -2.72 11.12 17.23
C LEU A 268 -3.94 11.65 18.00
N ASP A 269 -3.72 12.08 19.24
CA ASP A 269 -4.77 12.68 20.08
C ASP A 269 -5.06 14.15 19.71
N ASN A 270 -4.26 14.73 18.82
CA ASN A 270 -4.32 16.15 18.47
C ASN A 270 -5.30 16.45 17.32
N ASN A 271 -5.82 17.68 17.30
CA ASN A 271 -6.61 18.28 16.20
C ASN A 271 -5.81 18.48 14.88
N ASN A 272 -4.70 17.78 14.69
CA ASN A 272 -3.92 17.79 13.45
C ASN A 272 -4.49 16.74 12.50
N TYR A 273 -4.92 17.16 11.30
CA TYR A 273 -5.53 16.30 10.29
C TYR A 273 -4.68 16.17 9.02
N ASN A 274 -3.42 16.61 9.05
CA ASN A 274 -2.57 16.61 7.87
C ASN A 274 -2.30 15.19 7.34
N LEU A 275 -2.24 14.18 8.22
CA LEU A 275 -2.12 12.78 7.79
C LEU A 275 -3.37 12.27 7.08
N LEU A 276 -4.56 12.84 7.38
CA LEU A 276 -5.78 12.54 6.60
C LEU A 276 -5.72 13.12 5.20
N ILE A 277 -5.14 14.31 5.04
CA ILE A 277 -4.89 14.90 3.71
C ILE A 277 -3.96 13.97 2.92
N LEU A 278 -2.85 13.53 3.53
CA LEU A 278 -1.94 12.56 2.90
C LEU A 278 -2.63 11.24 2.57
N ALA A 279 -3.48 10.72 3.47
CA ALA A 279 -4.24 9.49 3.20
C ALA A 279 -5.17 9.69 2.00
N GLY A 280 -5.82 10.85 1.90
CA GLY A 280 -6.63 11.24 0.75
C GLY A 280 -5.82 11.27 -0.53
N MET A 281 -4.66 11.93 -0.52
CA MET A 281 -3.77 11.95 -1.69
C MET A 281 -3.40 10.54 -2.14
N MET A 282 -3.01 9.66 -1.21
CA MET A 282 -2.69 8.25 -1.54
C MET A 282 -3.88 7.50 -2.11
N ALA A 283 -5.08 7.65 -1.54
CA ALA A 283 -6.30 7.00 -2.03
C ALA A 283 -6.72 7.53 -3.40
N GLY A 284 -6.59 8.84 -3.64
CA GLY A 284 -6.81 9.45 -4.95
C GLY A 284 -5.81 8.92 -5.99
N LEU A 285 -4.53 8.79 -5.63
CA LEU A 285 -3.51 8.23 -6.51
C LEU A 285 -3.69 6.73 -6.76
N ALA A 286 -4.23 5.97 -5.81
CA ALA A 286 -4.69 4.61 -6.06
C ALA A 286 -5.74 4.61 -7.20
N ALA A 287 -6.73 5.50 -7.12
CA ALA A 287 -7.74 5.67 -8.17
C ALA A 287 -7.17 6.19 -9.50
N TRP A 288 -6.05 6.91 -9.49
CA TRP A 288 -5.33 7.32 -10.70
C TRP A 288 -4.40 6.22 -11.26
N THR A 289 -4.29 5.07 -10.60
CA THR A 289 -3.41 3.96 -11.02
C THR A 289 -4.10 2.96 -11.93
N LYS A 290 -5.32 2.54 -11.57
CA LYS A 290 -6.10 1.48 -12.23
C LYS A 290 -7.57 1.63 -11.84
N ASN A 291 -8.49 1.01 -12.58
CA ASN A 291 -9.93 1.09 -12.29
C ASN A 291 -10.29 0.54 -10.90
N GLU A 292 -9.62 -0.51 -10.45
CA GLU A 292 -9.78 -1.08 -9.11
C GLU A 292 -9.41 -0.09 -8.00
N GLY A 293 -8.61 0.94 -8.31
CA GLY A 293 -8.32 2.03 -7.39
C GLY A 293 -9.53 2.92 -7.09
N LEU A 294 -10.49 3.07 -8.02
CA LEU A 294 -11.76 3.75 -7.75
C LEU A 294 -12.63 2.94 -6.79
N LEU A 295 -12.68 1.61 -6.98
CA LEU A 295 -13.33 0.71 -6.04
C LEU A 295 -12.68 0.82 -4.65
N PHE A 296 -11.34 0.93 -4.58
CA PHE A 296 -10.64 1.17 -3.33
C PHE A 296 -11.02 2.49 -2.67
N LEU A 297 -10.98 3.60 -3.41
CA LEU A 297 -11.34 4.92 -2.88
C LEU A 297 -12.76 4.92 -2.29
N PHE A 298 -13.71 4.30 -2.98
CA PHE A 298 -15.08 4.13 -2.49
C PHE A 298 -15.13 3.24 -1.24
N SER A 299 -14.46 2.09 -1.27
CA SER A 299 -14.43 1.12 -0.18
C SER A 299 -13.83 1.70 1.09
N ILE A 300 -12.71 2.41 1.00
CA ILE A 300 -12.05 3.02 2.16
C ILE A 300 -12.86 4.20 2.72
N PHE A 301 -13.53 4.97 1.86
CA PHE A 301 -14.40 6.06 2.29
C PHE A 301 -15.56 5.52 3.14
N ILE A 302 -16.24 4.47 2.66
CA ILE A 302 -17.33 3.80 3.39
C ILE A 302 -16.81 3.17 4.67
N ALA A 303 -15.71 2.42 4.58
CA ALA A 303 -15.12 1.78 5.75
C ALA A 303 -14.79 2.81 6.83
N ARG A 304 -14.14 3.92 6.46
CA ARG A 304 -13.79 4.99 7.40
C ARG A 304 -15.02 5.71 7.95
N PHE A 305 -16.03 5.93 7.12
CA PHE A 305 -17.31 6.49 7.55
C PHE A 305 -17.93 5.63 8.64
N ILE A 306 -18.11 4.33 8.38
CA ILE A 306 -18.72 3.38 9.32
C ILE A 306 -17.91 3.32 10.63
N THR A 307 -16.60 3.14 10.53
CA THR A 307 -15.78 2.93 11.73
C THR A 307 -15.69 4.16 12.61
N VAL A 308 -15.47 5.35 12.03
CA VAL A 308 -15.37 6.59 12.82
C VAL A 308 -16.73 7.05 13.31
N PHE A 309 -17.80 6.88 12.53
CA PHE A 309 -19.16 7.18 12.96
C PHE A 309 -19.54 6.38 14.20
N LEU A 310 -19.32 5.05 14.17
CA LEU A 310 -19.66 4.16 15.29
C LEU A 310 -18.76 4.38 16.50
N ALA A 311 -17.47 4.71 16.30
CA ALA A 311 -16.52 4.84 17.41
C ALA A 311 -16.44 6.23 18.02
N LYS A 312 -16.59 7.30 17.22
CA LYS A 312 -16.32 8.71 17.62
C LYS A 312 -17.47 9.67 17.29
N GLY A 313 -18.58 9.18 16.74
CA GLY A 313 -19.78 9.96 16.42
C GLY A 313 -19.71 10.78 15.12
N TRP A 314 -20.87 11.31 14.72
CA TRP A 314 -21.08 12.00 13.44
C TRP A 314 -20.18 13.22 13.21
N LYS A 315 -20.06 14.11 14.20
CA LYS A 315 -19.27 15.36 14.05
C LYS A 315 -17.80 15.08 13.74
N THR A 316 -17.20 14.12 14.46
CA THR A 316 -15.81 13.70 14.24
C THR A 316 -15.66 13.01 12.90
N CYS A 317 -16.62 12.14 12.54
CA CYS A 317 -16.63 11.45 11.25
C CYS A 317 -16.61 12.45 10.07
N LEU A 318 -17.55 13.40 10.05
CA LEU A 318 -17.59 14.42 9.00
C LEU A 318 -16.29 15.23 8.91
N LYS A 319 -15.73 15.65 10.05
CA LYS A 319 -14.48 16.42 10.08
C LYS A 319 -13.32 15.60 9.52
N GLN A 320 -13.19 14.33 9.89
CA GLN A 320 -12.12 13.48 9.37
C GLN A 320 -12.29 13.23 7.86
N LEU A 321 -13.52 12.94 7.43
CA LEU A 321 -13.83 12.72 6.01
C LEU A 321 -13.63 13.99 5.17
N SER A 322 -13.88 15.18 5.71
CA SER A 322 -13.61 16.43 4.98
C SER A 322 -12.12 16.62 4.71
N TRP A 323 -11.26 16.37 5.70
CA TRP A 323 -9.80 16.45 5.51
C TRP A 323 -9.27 15.37 4.58
N PHE A 324 -9.80 14.15 4.68
CA PHE A 324 -9.51 13.07 3.73
C PHE A 324 -9.94 13.46 2.30
N THR A 325 -11.12 14.07 2.15
CA THR A 325 -11.65 14.53 0.86
C THR A 325 -10.79 15.64 0.27
N ILE A 326 -10.34 16.62 1.06
CA ILE A 326 -9.39 17.64 0.61
C ILE A 326 -8.14 17.00 -0.01
N GLY A 327 -7.67 15.89 0.55
CA GLY A 327 -6.52 15.15 0.03
C GLY A 327 -6.75 14.51 -1.33
N PHE A 328 -7.87 13.80 -1.54
CA PHE A 328 -8.12 13.11 -2.81
C PHE A 328 -8.77 14.00 -3.88
N LEU A 329 -9.42 15.12 -3.50
CA LEU A 329 -10.25 15.92 -4.40
C LEU A 329 -9.50 16.42 -5.65
N PRO A 330 -8.26 16.97 -5.56
CA PRO A 330 -7.53 17.41 -6.75
C PRO A 330 -7.28 16.26 -7.74
N ILE A 331 -6.97 15.06 -7.25
CA ILE A 331 -6.75 13.88 -8.09
C ILE A 331 -8.07 13.36 -8.66
N LEU A 332 -9.15 13.40 -7.87
CA LEU A 332 -10.48 13.02 -8.33
C LEU A 332 -10.97 13.92 -9.47
N LEU A 333 -10.69 15.23 -9.43
CA LEU A 333 -11.02 16.14 -10.53
C LEU A 333 -10.27 15.78 -11.82
N ILE A 334 -8.99 15.40 -11.72
CA ILE A 334 -8.21 14.88 -12.85
C ILE A 334 -8.86 13.60 -13.41
N ILE A 335 -9.24 12.68 -12.54
CA ILE A 335 -9.90 11.42 -12.94
C ILE A 335 -11.24 11.69 -13.61
N ILE A 336 -12.07 12.58 -13.05
CA ILE A 336 -13.36 12.95 -13.64
C ILE A 336 -13.16 13.55 -15.04
N TYR A 337 -12.21 14.48 -15.19
CA TYR A 337 -11.88 15.03 -16.50
C TYR A 337 -11.45 13.93 -17.47
N PHE A 338 -10.50 13.09 -17.07
CA PHE A 338 -10.02 11.98 -17.89
C PHE A 338 -11.16 11.03 -18.30
N LYS A 339 -11.99 10.59 -17.35
CA LYS A 339 -13.09 9.63 -17.58
C LYS A 339 -14.26 10.20 -18.37
N THR A 340 -14.47 11.52 -18.36
CA THR A 340 -15.62 12.15 -19.05
C THR A 340 -15.25 12.74 -20.41
N GLN A 341 -14.00 13.21 -20.57
CA GLN A 341 -13.57 13.92 -21.78
C GLN A 341 -12.68 13.07 -22.69
N LEU A 342 -11.97 12.08 -22.16
CA LEU A 342 -10.91 11.39 -22.90
C LEU A 342 -11.10 9.87 -22.97
N ALA A 343 -11.27 9.22 -21.82
CA ALA A 343 -11.34 7.78 -21.75
C ALA A 343 -12.69 7.25 -22.27
N PRO A 344 -12.67 6.15 -23.04
CA PRO A 344 -13.90 5.49 -23.44
C PRO A 344 -14.57 4.77 -22.25
N PRO A 345 -15.84 4.33 -22.41
CA PRO A 345 -16.51 3.52 -21.41
C PRO A 345 -15.77 2.20 -21.15
N ASN A 346 -15.87 1.70 -19.92
CA ASN A 346 -15.22 0.45 -19.53
C ASN A 346 -15.78 -0.76 -20.30
N ASP A 347 -14.88 -1.64 -20.71
CA ASP A 347 -15.10 -2.84 -21.52
C ASP A 347 -16.12 -3.82 -20.94
N ILE A 348 -16.16 -3.95 -19.61
CA ILE A 348 -17.10 -4.81 -18.90
C ILE A 348 -18.55 -4.36 -19.16
N PHE A 349 -18.79 -3.06 -19.23
CA PHE A 349 -20.13 -2.49 -19.39
C PHE A 349 -20.46 -2.15 -20.85
N LEU A 350 -19.46 -1.86 -21.68
CA LEU A 350 -19.65 -1.40 -23.06
C LEU A 350 -20.42 -2.40 -23.93
N TYR A 351 -20.18 -3.70 -23.74
CA TYR A 351 -20.75 -4.77 -24.57
C TYR A 351 -21.94 -5.49 -23.94
N GLN A 352 -22.52 -4.94 -22.87
CA GLN A 352 -23.60 -5.59 -22.14
C GLN A 352 -24.81 -4.68 -21.95
N LYS A 353 -25.99 -5.24 -22.15
CA LYS A 353 -27.26 -4.60 -21.78
C LYS A 353 -27.68 -5.05 -20.38
N LEU A 354 -28.58 -4.28 -19.74
CA LEU A 354 -29.03 -4.53 -18.37
C LEU A 354 -29.70 -5.90 -18.19
N ASP A 355 -30.47 -6.36 -19.17
CA ASP A 355 -31.09 -7.69 -19.22
C ASP A 355 -30.04 -8.81 -19.16
N GLN A 356 -28.95 -8.69 -19.91
CA GLN A 356 -27.85 -9.67 -19.90
C GLN A 356 -27.13 -9.72 -18.55
N ILE A 357 -26.97 -8.57 -17.89
CA ILE A 357 -26.39 -8.51 -16.54
C ILE A 357 -27.30 -9.21 -15.53
N ILE A 358 -28.62 -8.98 -15.61
CA ILE A 358 -29.59 -9.63 -14.73
C ILE A 358 -29.55 -11.15 -14.89
N VAL A 359 -29.51 -11.65 -16.13
CA VAL A 359 -29.38 -13.10 -16.41
C VAL A 359 -28.13 -13.68 -15.73
N LYS A 360 -26.99 -12.99 -15.79
CA LYS A 360 -25.73 -13.44 -15.15
C LYS A 360 -25.79 -13.41 -13.63
N LEU A 361 -26.48 -12.43 -13.05
CA LEU A 361 -26.70 -12.37 -11.60
C LEU A 361 -27.58 -13.51 -11.09
N THR A 362 -28.49 -14.03 -11.92
CA THR A 362 -29.33 -15.18 -11.57
C THR A 362 -28.66 -16.54 -11.83
N ASP A 363 -27.49 -16.56 -12.47
CA ASP A 363 -26.74 -17.78 -12.78
C ASP A 363 -25.88 -18.22 -11.58
N PHE A 364 -26.44 -19.09 -10.75
CA PHE A 364 -25.77 -19.63 -9.56
C PHE A 364 -24.47 -20.38 -9.86
N SER A 365 -24.26 -20.88 -11.09
CA SER A 365 -23.01 -21.55 -11.45
C SER A 365 -21.81 -20.61 -11.42
N ARG A 366 -22.03 -19.33 -11.76
CA ARG A 366 -20.97 -18.30 -11.72
C ARG A 366 -20.47 -18.05 -10.30
N TYR A 367 -21.36 -18.13 -9.32
CA TYR A 367 -21.03 -17.95 -7.91
C TYR A 367 -20.15 -19.09 -7.40
N SER A 368 -20.47 -20.34 -7.73
CA SER A 368 -19.65 -21.49 -7.29
C SER A 368 -18.29 -21.51 -7.98
N ILE A 369 -18.22 -21.23 -9.29
CA ILE A 369 -16.94 -21.13 -10.04
C ILE A 369 -16.06 -20.03 -9.43
N THR A 370 -16.61 -18.84 -9.20
CA THR A 370 -15.87 -17.71 -8.64
C THR A 370 -15.41 -18.01 -7.22
N LEU A 371 -16.28 -18.56 -6.37
CA LEU A 371 -15.95 -18.89 -4.99
C LEU A 371 -14.83 -19.93 -4.90
N ASN A 372 -14.89 -20.99 -5.71
CA ASN A 372 -13.85 -22.00 -5.76
C ASN A 372 -12.51 -21.39 -6.17
N ALA A 373 -12.50 -20.54 -7.20
CA ALA A 373 -11.28 -19.87 -7.64
C ALA A 373 -10.67 -18.96 -6.55
N PHE A 374 -11.49 -18.25 -5.78
CA PHE A 374 -11.00 -17.43 -4.66
C PHE A 374 -10.38 -18.28 -3.56
N ILE A 375 -11.00 -19.41 -3.22
CA ILE A 375 -10.48 -20.36 -2.22
C ILE A 375 -9.15 -20.95 -2.70
N GLU A 376 -9.08 -21.40 -3.96
CA GLU A 376 -7.85 -21.92 -4.55
C GLU A 376 -6.74 -20.87 -4.55
N SER A 377 -7.04 -19.65 -5.01
CA SER A 377 -6.06 -18.56 -5.03
C SER A 377 -5.53 -18.23 -3.64
N LEU A 378 -6.37 -18.26 -2.60
CA LEU A 378 -5.94 -18.09 -1.20
C LEU A 378 -5.04 -19.23 -0.73
N CYS A 379 -5.39 -20.47 -1.04
CA CYS A 379 -4.63 -21.66 -0.64
C CYS A 379 -3.27 -21.78 -1.34
N PHE A 380 -3.12 -21.21 -2.54
CA PHE A 380 -1.89 -21.30 -3.33
C PHE A 380 -1.08 -19.99 -3.39
N MET A 381 -1.50 -18.92 -2.69
CA MET A 381 -0.92 -17.57 -2.75
C MET A 381 0.57 -17.46 -2.35
N GLY A 382 1.18 -18.54 -1.84
CA GLY A 382 2.63 -18.65 -1.58
C GLY A 382 3.11 -20.11 -1.57
N GLY A 383 2.44 -20.98 -2.35
CA GLY A 383 2.53 -22.43 -2.20
C GLY A 383 1.86 -22.94 -0.92
N PHE A 384 1.91 -24.25 -0.67
CA PHE A 384 1.26 -24.88 0.50
C PHE A 384 1.85 -24.42 1.85
N ILE A 385 3.12 -24.00 1.87
CA ILE A 385 3.85 -23.70 3.11
C ILE A 385 3.44 -22.35 3.70
N ALA A 386 3.24 -21.31 2.89
CA ALA A 386 2.95 -19.97 3.39
C ALA A 386 1.61 -19.88 4.17
N PRO A 387 0.48 -20.43 3.68
CA PRO A 387 -0.77 -20.48 4.44
C PRO A 387 -0.65 -21.29 5.72
N VAL A 388 0.10 -22.40 5.72
CA VAL A 388 0.33 -23.21 6.92
C VAL A 388 1.10 -22.42 7.98
N LEU A 389 2.15 -21.70 7.58
CA LEU A 389 2.89 -20.82 8.50
C LEU A 389 2.03 -19.67 9.03
N LEU A 390 1.14 -19.11 8.19
CA LEU A 390 0.16 -18.10 8.60
C LEU A 390 -0.89 -18.64 9.58
N LEU A 391 -1.18 -19.95 9.58
CA LEU A 391 -2.11 -20.57 10.53
C LEU A 391 -1.42 -20.98 11.83
N ILE A 392 -0.17 -21.43 11.78
CA ILE A 392 0.58 -21.86 12.97
C ILE A 392 1.01 -20.67 13.83
N TYR A 393 1.44 -19.57 13.22
CA TYR A 393 2.01 -18.45 13.97
C TYR A 393 1.02 -17.76 14.94
N PRO A 394 -0.27 -17.52 14.60
CA PRO A 394 -1.26 -17.03 15.56
C PRO A 394 -1.59 -18.05 16.65
N LEU A 395 -1.53 -19.36 16.36
CA LEU A 395 -1.73 -20.42 17.37
C LEU A 395 -0.61 -20.39 18.41
N LEU A 396 0.63 -20.11 18.00
CA LEU A 396 1.79 -20.03 18.87
C LEU A 396 1.83 -18.72 19.67
N MET A 397 1.58 -17.58 19.01
CA MET A 397 1.74 -16.25 19.62
C MET A 397 0.46 -15.75 20.30
N GLY A 398 -0.70 -16.19 19.83
CA GLY A 398 -2.01 -15.69 20.22
C GLY A 398 -2.40 -14.37 19.53
N ILE A 399 -3.69 -14.05 19.59
CA ILE A 399 -4.27 -12.83 19.03
C ILE A 399 -4.42 -11.79 20.15
N GLU A 400 -4.10 -10.53 19.84
CA GLU A 400 -4.33 -9.40 20.71
C GLU A 400 -4.69 -8.14 19.93
N ILE A 401 -5.92 -7.68 20.14
CA ILE A 401 -6.44 -6.45 19.57
C ILE A 401 -6.26 -5.36 20.62
N ASN A 402 -5.14 -4.63 20.55
CA ASN A 402 -4.93 -3.44 21.37
C ASN A 402 -6.03 -2.42 21.04
N THR A 403 -6.58 -1.78 22.06
CA THR A 403 -7.63 -0.75 21.92
C THR A 403 -7.21 0.37 20.98
N GLU A 404 -5.94 0.77 21.02
CA GLU A 404 -5.35 1.79 20.13
C GLU A 404 -5.38 1.40 18.64
N ASN A 405 -5.22 0.12 18.33
CA ASN A 405 -5.18 -0.36 16.94
C ASN A 405 -6.54 -0.86 16.43
N LYS A 406 -7.56 -0.92 17.31
CA LYS A 406 -8.88 -1.50 17.01
C LYS A 406 -9.55 -0.79 15.82
N LEU A 407 -9.53 0.54 15.80
CA LEU A 407 -10.17 1.33 14.76
C LEU A 407 -9.53 1.08 13.37
N SER A 408 -8.20 1.05 13.33
CA SER A 408 -7.41 0.69 12.15
C SER A 408 -7.74 -0.71 11.65
N ILE A 409 -7.75 -1.71 12.55
CA ILE A 409 -8.03 -3.12 12.22
C ILE A 409 -9.42 -3.23 11.59
N ILE A 410 -10.45 -2.65 12.22
CA ILE A 410 -11.82 -2.73 11.69
C ILE A 410 -11.92 -2.01 10.34
N THR A 411 -11.32 -0.82 10.20
CA THR A 411 -11.34 -0.06 8.94
C THR A 411 -10.68 -0.86 7.82
N THR A 412 -9.54 -1.49 8.10
CA THR A 412 -8.82 -2.35 7.16
C THR A 412 -9.64 -3.57 6.77
N SER A 413 -10.25 -4.26 7.74
CA SER A 413 -11.09 -5.44 7.49
C SER A 413 -12.32 -5.12 6.64
N ILE A 414 -13.03 -4.03 6.93
CA ILE A 414 -14.19 -3.60 6.12
C ILE A 414 -13.74 -3.24 4.71
N THR A 415 -12.62 -2.52 4.57
CA THR A 415 -12.08 -2.17 3.25
C THR A 415 -11.74 -3.42 2.45
N LEU A 416 -11.04 -4.39 3.04
CA LEU A 416 -10.73 -5.68 2.40
C LEU A 416 -11.98 -6.42 1.97
N PHE A 417 -12.99 -6.50 2.84
CA PHE A 417 -14.24 -7.16 2.54
C PHE A 417 -14.95 -6.50 1.34
N LEU A 418 -15.06 -5.18 1.32
CA LEU A 418 -15.69 -4.44 0.21
C LEU A 418 -14.91 -4.59 -1.11
N MET A 419 -13.57 -4.59 -1.06
CA MET A 419 -12.73 -4.82 -2.23
C MET A 419 -12.92 -6.22 -2.80
N LEU A 420 -12.84 -7.26 -1.96
CA LEU A 420 -13.05 -8.65 -2.37
C LEU A 420 -14.47 -8.87 -2.91
N MET A 421 -15.47 -8.25 -2.28
CA MET A 421 -16.85 -8.28 -2.75
C MET A 421 -16.97 -7.63 -4.14
N GLY A 422 -16.35 -6.46 -4.36
CA GLY A 422 -16.34 -5.81 -5.67
C GLY A 422 -15.68 -6.67 -6.74
N TYR A 423 -14.52 -7.27 -6.47
CA TYR A 423 -13.85 -8.20 -7.39
C TYR A 423 -14.71 -9.43 -7.70
N PHE A 424 -15.32 -10.01 -6.67
CA PHE A 424 -16.20 -11.17 -6.81
C PHE A 424 -17.37 -10.85 -7.76
N PHE A 425 -18.06 -9.72 -7.55
CA PHE A 425 -19.18 -9.35 -8.41
C PHE A 425 -18.77 -9.00 -9.84
N ILE A 426 -17.58 -8.45 -10.06
CA ILE A 426 -17.05 -8.23 -11.42
C ILE A 426 -16.94 -9.55 -12.19
N TYR A 427 -16.51 -10.64 -11.54
CA TYR A 427 -16.50 -11.95 -12.19
C TYR A 427 -17.90 -12.52 -12.44
N ILE A 428 -18.87 -12.24 -11.58
CA ILE A 428 -20.26 -12.66 -11.84
C ILE A 428 -20.80 -11.97 -13.10
N ILE A 429 -20.66 -10.65 -13.18
CA ILE A 429 -21.26 -9.85 -14.27
C ILE A 429 -20.41 -9.80 -15.54
N THR A 430 -19.24 -10.43 -15.57
CA THR A 430 -18.30 -10.35 -16.70
C THR A 430 -18.94 -10.69 -18.06
N PRO A 431 -18.64 -9.94 -19.14
CA PRO A 431 -19.06 -10.28 -20.50
C PRO A 431 -18.33 -11.51 -21.04
N TYR A 432 -17.10 -11.74 -20.58
CA TYR A 432 -16.21 -12.79 -21.04
C TYR A 432 -16.57 -14.17 -20.50
N ASP A 433 -15.91 -15.21 -21.05
CA ASP A 433 -15.88 -16.51 -20.41
C ASP A 433 -15.30 -16.37 -18.99
N ILE A 434 -16.04 -16.89 -18.02
CA ILE A 434 -15.72 -16.70 -16.60
C ILE A 434 -14.42 -17.40 -16.22
N ASN A 435 -14.15 -18.58 -16.77
CA ASN A 435 -12.94 -19.33 -16.47
C ASN A 435 -11.71 -18.62 -17.02
N TRP A 436 -11.77 -18.16 -18.27
CA TRP A 436 -10.71 -17.38 -18.89
C TRP A 436 -10.45 -16.07 -18.14
N HIS A 437 -11.51 -15.33 -17.76
CA HIS A 437 -11.35 -14.06 -17.06
C HIS A 437 -10.74 -14.27 -15.66
N ILE A 438 -11.18 -15.29 -14.92
CA ILE A 438 -10.61 -15.65 -13.62
C ILE A 438 -9.13 -16.04 -13.77
N GLN A 439 -8.81 -16.99 -14.66
CA GLN A 439 -7.45 -17.51 -14.84
C GLN A 439 -6.45 -16.42 -15.24
N SER A 440 -6.88 -15.42 -16.00
CA SER A 440 -6.01 -14.33 -16.46
C SER A 440 -5.81 -13.19 -15.46
N SER A 441 -6.65 -13.06 -14.43
CA SER A 441 -6.65 -11.86 -13.57
C SER A 441 -6.62 -12.12 -12.06
N ILE A 442 -7.06 -13.30 -11.57
CA ILE A 442 -7.26 -13.52 -10.13
C ILE A 442 -5.97 -13.34 -9.31
N SER A 443 -4.84 -13.86 -9.79
CA SER A 443 -3.54 -13.71 -9.13
C SER A 443 -3.13 -12.25 -8.94
N ARG A 444 -3.49 -11.38 -9.89
CA ARG A 444 -3.23 -9.94 -9.84
C ARG A 444 -4.14 -9.21 -8.87
N LEU A 445 -5.42 -9.60 -8.80
CA LEU A 445 -6.34 -9.05 -7.82
C LEU A 445 -5.93 -9.38 -6.37
N PHE A 446 -5.34 -10.56 -6.16
CA PHE A 446 -4.79 -10.94 -4.86
C PHE A 446 -3.45 -10.23 -4.57
N ILE A 447 -2.56 -10.05 -5.56
CA ILE A 447 -1.27 -9.42 -5.29
C ILE A 447 -1.41 -7.95 -4.86
N GLN A 448 -2.36 -7.21 -5.43
CA GLN A 448 -2.61 -5.83 -4.99
C GLN A 448 -3.20 -5.73 -3.57
N LEU A 449 -3.84 -6.80 -3.06
CA LEU A 449 -4.34 -6.87 -1.67
C LEU A 449 -3.34 -7.52 -0.70
N CYS A 450 -2.34 -8.25 -1.19
CA CYS A 450 -1.37 -8.98 -0.38
C CYS A 450 -0.64 -8.09 0.66
N PRO A 451 -0.19 -6.85 0.35
CA PRO A 451 0.43 -5.97 1.32
C PRO A 451 -0.48 -5.63 2.50
N ILE A 452 -1.76 -5.33 2.24
CA ILE A 452 -2.71 -4.97 3.31
C ILE A 452 -3.21 -6.18 4.09
N LEU A 453 -3.28 -7.36 3.47
CA LEU A 453 -3.54 -8.62 4.17
C LEU A 453 -2.40 -8.94 5.14
N THR A 454 -1.15 -8.78 4.69
CA THR A 454 0.04 -8.95 5.53
C THR A 454 0.03 -7.94 6.68
N PHE A 455 -0.27 -6.68 6.40
CA PHE A 455 -0.44 -5.65 7.42
C PHE A 455 -1.49 -6.05 8.47
N LEU A 456 -2.70 -6.42 8.04
CA LEU A 456 -3.79 -6.78 8.94
C LEU A 456 -3.41 -7.97 9.83
N TYR A 457 -2.81 -8.99 9.23
CA TYR A 457 -2.36 -10.19 9.91
C TYR A 457 -1.35 -9.88 11.03
N PHE A 458 -0.27 -9.17 10.73
CA PHE A 458 0.76 -8.85 11.73
C PHE A 458 0.31 -7.80 12.76
N MET A 459 -0.73 -7.01 12.46
CA MET A 459 -1.37 -6.11 13.43
C MET A 459 -2.28 -6.85 14.42
N LEU A 460 -2.86 -7.99 14.05
CA LEU A 460 -3.74 -8.81 14.90
C LEU A 460 -2.97 -9.71 15.88
N ILE A 461 -1.78 -10.16 15.49
CA ILE A 461 -1.00 -11.14 16.26
C ILE A 461 -0.19 -10.45 17.35
N ARG A 462 -0.02 -11.14 18.48
CA ARG A 462 0.92 -10.73 19.54
C ARG A 462 2.35 -10.72 19.04
N THR A 463 3.14 -9.80 19.57
CA THR A 463 4.59 -9.83 19.34
C THR A 463 5.22 -11.05 20.01
N PRO A 464 6.33 -11.60 19.47
CA PRO A 464 7.07 -12.67 20.12
C PRO A 464 7.47 -12.33 21.57
N GLU A 465 7.82 -11.07 21.83
CA GLU A 465 8.19 -10.57 23.15
C GLU A 465 7.03 -10.65 24.16
N GLU A 466 5.82 -10.23 23.76
CA GLU A 466 4.61 -10.34 24.57
C GLU A 466 4.26 -11.80 24.86
N ALA A 467 4.30 -12.66 23.84
CA ALA A 467 4.00 -14.08 23.98
C ALA A 467 4.97 -14.76 24.97
N LEU A 468 6.28 -14.54 24.83
CA LEU A 468 7.30 -15.07 25.74
C LEU A 468 7.12 -14.55 27.17
N THR A 469 6.77 -13.28 27.35
CA THR A 469 6.52 -12.69 28.67
C THR A 469 5.32 -13.33 29.35
N LYS A 470 4.24 -13.61 28.60
CA LYS A 470 3.04 -14.28 29.11
C LYS A 470 3.31 -15.74 29.48
N ILE A 471 4.09 -16.46 28.67
CA ILE A 471 4.53 -17.82 28.98
C ILE A 471 5.36 -17.83 30.27
N LYS A 472 6.34 -16.91 30.41
CA LYS A 472 7.14 -16.78 31.64
C LYS A 472 6.27 -16.49 32.87
N LYS A 473 5.28 -15.60 32.77
CA LYS A 473 4.32 -15.32 33.86
C LYS A 473 3.50 -16.57 34.22
N LYS A 474 3.01 -17.32 33.23
CA LYS A 474 2.25 -18.57 33.44
C LYS A 474 3.11 -19.65 34.10
N ILE A 475 4.37 -19.81 33.69
CA ILE A 475 5.33 -20.73 34.32
C ILE A 475 5.63 -20.30 35.75
N LYS A 476 5.84 -19.00 36.01
CA LYS A 476 6.05 -18.49 37.37
C LYS A 476 4.84 -18.73 38.27
N PHE A 477 3.63 -18.54 37.74
CA PHE A 477 2.37 -18.83 38.44
C PHE A 477 2.21 -20.34 38.73
N LEU A 478 2.49 -21.22 37.75
CA LEU A 478 2.47 -22.67 37.97
C LEU A 478 3.51 -23.10 39.01
N LYS A 479 4.74 -22.55 38.95
CA LYS A 479 5.77 -22.83 39.96
C LYS A 479 5.30 -22.38 41.34
N PHE A 480 4.73 -21.17 41.47
CA PHE A 480 4.16 -20.68 42.73
C PHE A 480 3.05 -21.59 43.25
N PHE A 481 2.12 -22.00 42.38
CA PHE A 481 1.01 -22.88 42.73
C PHE A 481 1.51 -24.26 43.20
N ILE A 482 2.45 -24.87 42.47
CA ILE A 482 3.09 -26.14 42.85
C ILE A 482 3.80 -26.00 44.20
N THR A 483 4.60 -24.94 44.41
CA THR A 483 5.25 -24.70 45.72
C THR A 483 4.24 -24.46 46.84
N SER A 484 3.13 -23.77 46.58
CA SER A 484 2.08 -23.54 47.58
C SER A 484 1.26 -24.79 47.92
N LEU A 485 1.23 -25.79 47.01
CA LEU A 485 0.61 -27.09 47.23
C LEU A 485 1.57 -28.09 47.90
N THR A 486 2.88 -27.97 47.69
CA THR A 486 3.87 -28.84 48.34
C THR A 486 4.24 -28.39 49.75
N TYR A 487 4.14 -27.09 50.07
CA TYR A 487 4.42 -26.57 51.42
C TYR A 487 3.46 -27.12 52.52
N PRO A 488 2.14 -27.25 52.32
CA PRO A 488 1.25 -27.86 53.32
C PRO A 488 1.50 -29.35 53.50
N ILE A 489 1.93 -30.06 52.45
CA ILE A 489 2.14 -31.51 52.47
C ILE A 489 3.43 -31.87 53.24
N LEU A 490 4.47 -31.02 53.17
CA LEU A 490 5.69 -31.22 53.95
C LEU A 490 5.52 -30.90 55.46
N VAL A 491 4.66 -29.92 55.80
CA VAL A 491 4.41 -29.54 57.20
C VAL A 491 3.50 -30.53 57.91
N ILE A 492 2.56 -31.17 57.20
CA ILE A 492 1.68 -32.19 57.77
C ILE A 492 2.46 -33.49 58.08
N HIS A 493 3.53 -33.80 57.35
CA HIS A 493 4.34 -35.01 57.63
C HIS A 493 5.42 -34.84 58.69
N ILE A 494 5.77 -33.61 59.08
CA ILE A 494 6.76 -33.35 60.14
C ILE A 494 6.10 -33.24 61.53
N ASN A 495 4.82 -32.87 61.61
CA ASN A 495 4.08 -32.86 62.89
C ASN A 495 3.45 -34.22 63.28
N SER A 496 3.64 -35.28 62.47
CA SER A 496 3.24 -36.65 62.81
C SER A 496 4.42 -37.54 63.23
N LEU A 497 5.60 -36.95 63.45
CA LEU A 497 6.86 -37.65 63.78
C LEU A 497 7.59 -37.04 64.99
N PHE A 498 6.91 -36.23 65.81
CA PHE A 498 7.37 -35.79 67.12
C PHE A 498 6.39 -36.18 68.22
#